data_AF-A0A7J2U1B9-F1
#
_entry.id   AF-A0A7J2U1B9-F1
#
_cell.length_a   1.000
_cell.length_b   1.000
_cell.length_c   1.000
_cell.angle_alpha   90.00
_cell.angle_beta   90.00
_cell.angle_gamma   90.00
#
_symmetry.space_group_name_H-M   'P 1'
#
loop_
_entity.id
_entity.type
_entity.pdbx_description
1 polymer ?
#
loop_
_entity_poly.entity_id
_entity_poly.type
_entity_poly.pdbx_seq_one_letter_code
_entity_poly.pdbx_strand_id
1 'polypeptide(L)'
;MPCPWYQHGVCTSPKLPEPSDAVVSVTRCTSDKEYKSCTYYVEPTQLPQKLSRREKLRVYAPIHALPSLISIECPKATVTKLESGIIIAYCKVLDRALTKFEAELCRKYWKECPYRYTEPI
;
A
#
# COMPACT_ATOMS: atom_id res chain seq x y z
N MET A 1 -11.40 -1.23 -25.77
CA MET A 1 -11.07 -0.73 -24.42
C MET A 1 -9.95 0.28 -24.56
N PRO A 2 -10.04 1.46 -23.92
CA PRO A 2 -8.99 2.48 -23.96
C PRO A 2 -7.70 1.98 -23.28
N CYS A 3 -6.59 2.66 -23.57
CA CYS A 3 -5.29 2.34 -23.01
C CYS A 3 -5.33 2.38 -21.46
N PRO A 4 -4.84 1.34 -20.76
CA PRO A 4 -4.86 1.29 -19.29
C PRO A 4 -3.96 2.34 -18.63
N TRP A 5 -2.95 2.83 -19.37
CA TRP A 5 -1.98 3.82 -18.91
C TRP A 5 -2.40 5.26 -19.21
N TYR A 6 -3.59 5.47 -19.79
CA TYR A 6 -4.11 6.80 -20.07
C TYR A 6 -5.12 7.19 -18.98
N GLN A 7 -4.79 8.21 -18.19
CA GLN A 7 -5.65 8.69 -17.11
C GLN A 7 -5.72 10.22 -17.15
N HIS A 8 -6.94 10.78 -17.20
CA HIS A 8 -7.18 12.23 -17.09
C HIS A 8 -6.31 13.11 -18.02
N GLY A 9 -6.02 12.65 -19.24
CA GLY A 9 -5.22 13.43 -20.19
C GLY A 9 -3.70 13.22 -20.10
N VAL A 10 -3.21 12.43 -19.14
CA VAL A 10 -1.78 12.11 -18.96
C VAL A 10 -1.48 10.62 -19.17
N CYS A 11 -0.25 10.32 -19.56
CA CYS A 11 0.29 8.97 -19.66
C CYS A 11 0.94 8.59 -18.32
N THR A 12 0.45 7.55 -17.67
CA THR A 12 0.96 6.99 -16.42
C THR A 12 1.79 5.71 -16.63
N SER A 13 2.36 5.56 -17.82
CA SER A 13 3.15 4.38 -18.17
C SER A 13 4.36 4.20 -17.25
N PRO A 14 4.68 2.97 -16.83
CA PRO A 14 5.86 2.66 -16.02
C PRO A 14 7.20 2.94 -16.73
N LYS A 15 7.18 3.18 -18.04
CA LYS A 15 8.36 3.59 -18.82
C LYS A 15 8.70 5.07 -18.68
N LEU A 16 7.80 5.86 -18.08
CA LEU A 16 8.03 7.27 -17.78
C LEU A 16 8.41 7.42 -16.30
N PRO A 17 9.37 8.31 -15.98
CA PRO A 17 9.72 8.60 -14.59
C PRO A 17 8.59 9.32 -13.84
N GLU A 18 7.79 10.11 -14.54
CA GLU A 18 6.67 10.89 -14.00
C GLU A 18 5.49 10.89 -15.00
N PRO A 19 4.24 11.02 -14.53
CA PRO A 19 3.08 11.11 -15.42
C PRO A 19 3.15 12.38 -16.27
N SER A 20 3.03 12.22 -17.59
CA SER A 20 3.19 13.34 -18.53
C SER A 20 2.15 13.30 -19.66
N ASP A 21 1.69 14.47 -20.08
CA ASP A 21 0.82 14.72 -21.22
C ASP A 21 1.60 14.85 -22.55
N ALA A 22 2.90 15.14 -22.50
CA ALA A 22 3.73 15.36 -23.69
C ALA A 22 3.80 14.16 -24.65
N VAL A 23 3.54 12.96 -24.14
CA VAL A 23 3.62 11.68 -24.85
C VAL A 23 2.22 11.16 -25.26
N VAL A 24 1.16 11.87 -24.85
CA VAL A 24 -0.22 11.44 -25.04
C VAL A 24 -0.69 11.80 -26.44
N SER A 25 -1.19 10.79 -27.15
CA SER A 25 -1.98 10.98 -28.37
C SER A 25 -3.40 10.52 -28.07
N VAL A 26 -4.32 11.46 -27.88
CA VAL A 26 -5.71 11.18 -27.44
C VAL A 26 -6.38 10.15 -28.35
N THR A 27 -6.26 10.30 -29.67
CA THR A 27 -6.83 9.37 -30.66
C THR A 27 -6.30 7.95 -30.52
N ARG A 28 -4.99 7.77 -30.29
CA ARG A 28 -4.38 6.44 -30.11
C ARG A 28 -4.70 5.86 -28.75
N CYS A 29 -4.70 6.66 -27.70
CA CYS A 29 -4.96 6.24 -26.32
C CYS A 29 -6.42 5.83 -26.09
N THR A 30 -7.38 6.45 -26.78
CA THR A 30 -8.81 6.09 -26.70
C THR A 30 -9.22 5.00 -27.69
N SER A 31 -8.35 4.64 -28.64
CA SER A 31 -8.59 3.53 -29.58
C SER A 31 -8.67 2.16 -28.88
N ASP A 32 -9.25 1.17 -29.56
CA ASP A 32 -9.39 -0.18 -29.01
C ASP A 32 -8.10 -1.02 -29.03
N LYS A 33 -7.18 -0.73 -29.96
CA LYS A 33 -5.98 -1.56 -30.20
C LYS A 33 -4.74 -0.78 -30.62
N GLU A 34 -4.85 0.46 -31.10
CA GLU A 34 -3.69 1.22 -31.60
C GLU A 34 -2.75 1.67 -30.48
N TYR A 35 -3.24 1.75 -29.23
CA TYR A 35 -2.36 2.01 -28.09
C TYR A 35 -1.32 0.91 -27.87
N LYS A 36 -1.55 -0.32 -28.36
CA LYS A 36 -0.60 -1.44 -28.19
C LYS A 36 0.70 -1.24 -28.96
N SER A 37 0.69 -0.47 -30.05
CA SER A 37 1.88 -0.15 -30.83
C SER A 37 2.66 1.04 -30.24
N CYS A 38 2.22 1.62 -29.12
CA CYS A 38 2.92 2.70 -28.46
C CYS A 38 4.19 2.17 -27.76
N THR A 39 5.32 2.86 -27.94
CA THR A 39 6.59 2.53 -27.25
C THR A 39 6.45 2.51 -25.74
N TYR A 40 5.54 3.31 -25.19
CA TYR A 40 5.26 3.42 -23.77
C TYR A 40 4.20 2.41 -23.28
N TYR A 41 3.56 1.66 -24.16
CA TYR A 41 2.66 0.61 -23.74
C TYR A 41 3.44 -0.56 -23.11
N VAL A 42 2.90 -1.05 -22.01
CA VAL A 42 3.35 -2.25 -21.30
C VAL A 42 2.12 -3.06 -20.95
N GLU A 43 2.14 -4.36 -21.20
CA GLU A 43 1.00 -5.22 -20.88
C GLU A 43 0.89 -5.38 -19.35
N PRO A 44 -0.28 -5.10 -18.73
CA PRO A 44 -0.43 -5.14 -17.27
C PRO A 44 -0.05 -6.49 -16.64
N THR A 45 -0.18 -7.58 -17.38
CA THR A 45 0.19 -8.93 -16.96
C THR A 45 1.70 -9.13 -16.80
N GLN A 46 2.53 -8.30 -17.45
CA GLN A 46 4.00 -8.37 -17.41
C GLN A 46 4.62 -7.42 -16.39
N LEU A 47 3.82 -6.59 -15.72
CA LEU A 47 4.31 -5.86 -14.56
C LEU A 47 4.58 -6.90 -13.47
N PRO A 48 5.82 -7.03 -12.98
CA PRO A 48 5.97 -7.71 -11.71
C PRO A 48 5.06 -6.96 -10.73
N GLN A 49 4.23 -7.67 -9.98
CA GLN A 49 3.55 -7.15 -8.80
C GLN A 49 4.60 -6.74 -7.75
N LYS A 50 5.44 -5.76 -8.07
CA LYS A 50 6.25 -5.01 -7.14
C LYS A 50 5.41 -3.83 -6.65
N LEU A 51 4.17 -4.11 -6.23
CA LEU A 51 3.62 -3.38 -5.09
C LEU A 51 4.49 -3.83 -3.93
N SER A 52 5.55 -3.05 -3.69
CA SER A 52 6.39 -3.25 -2.53
C SER A 52 5.46 -3.40 -1.34
N ARG A 53 5.63 -4.48 -0.58
CA ARG A 53 4.96 -4.74 0.71
C ARG A 53 5.04 -3.52 1.67
N ARG A 54 5.93 -2.56 1.37
CA ARG A 54 6.14 -1.26 2.00
C ARG A 54 5.03 -0.21 1.72
N GLU A 55 4.30 -0.26 0.60
CA GLU A 55 3.24 0.73 0.27
C GLU A 55 1.84 0.37 0.80
N LYS A 56 1.60 -0.88 1.21
CA LYS A 56 0.35 -1.25 1.90
C LYS A 56 0.28 -0.76 3.35
N LEU A 57 1.42 -0.36 3.90
CA LEU A 57 1.49 0.28 5.22
C LEU A 57 1.40 1.79 5.00
N ARG A 58 0.17 2.31 4.87
CA ARG A 58 -0.12 3.76 4.99
C ARG A 58 0.15 4.24 6.43
N VAL A 59 1.41 4.14 6.86
CA VAL A 59 1.87 4.45 8.21
C VAL A 59 2.05 5.96 8.26
N TYR A 60 0.99 6.65 8.67
CA TYR A 60 1.06 8.06 9.00
C TYR A 60 1.63 8.21 10.41
N ALA A 61 2.90 8.64 10.51
CA ALA A 61 3.67 8.68 11.75
C ALA A 61 2.93 9.36 12.93
N PRO A 62 2.24 10.50 12.78
CA PRO A 62 1.54 11.14 13.91
C PRO A 62 0.49 10.28 14.61
N ILE A 63 -0.07 9.29 13.88
CA ILE A 63 -1.12 8.40 14.38
C ILE A 63 -0.54 7.05 14.82
N HIS A 64 0.47 6.54 14.10
CA HIS A 64 0.97 5.17 14.26
C HIS A 64 2.30 5.08 15.02
N ALA A 65 3.03 6.19 15.18
CA ALA A 65 4.28 6.20 15.93
C ALA A 65 4.01 5.97 17.41
N LEU A 66 4.60 4.92 17.96
CA LEU A 66 4.56 4.63 19.39
C LEU A 66 5.69 5.38 20.09
N PRO A 67 5.39 6.09 21.20
CA PRO A 67 6.38 6.87 21.94
C PRO A 67 7.40 5.99 22.69
N SER A 68 7.08 4.72 22.91
CA SER A 68 7.94 3.78 23.63
C SER A 68 7.83 2.36 23.04
N LEU A 69 8.85 1.55 23.31
CA LEU A 69 8.82 0.11 23.04
C LEU A 69 7.76 -0.53 23.93
N ILE A 70 6.56 -0.69 23.38
CA ILE A 70 5.48 -1.40 24.04
C ILE A 70 5.64 -2.89 23.76
N SER A 71 5.69 -3.70 24.82
CA SER A 71 5.50 -5.15 24.70
C SER A 71 4.01 -5.45 24.61
N ILE A 72 3.59 -6.08 23.51
CA ILE A 72 2.23 -6.58 23.32
C ILE A 72 2.30 -8.11 23.38
N GLU A 73 1.66 -8.71 24.38
CA GLU A 73 1.62 -10.18 24.58
C GLU A 73 0.70 -10.90 23.58
N CYS A 74 0.02 -10.16 22.71
CA CYS A 74 -0.86 -10.72 21.70
C CYS A 74 -0.04 -11.51 20.64
N PRO A 75 -0.34 -12.81 20.41
CA PRO A 75 0.40 -13.63 19.44
C PRO A 75 0.20 -13.17 17.98
N LYS A 76 -0.87 -12.41 17.71
CA LYS A 76 -1.22 -11.88 16.38
C LYS A 76 -0.79 -10.43 16.16
N ALA A 77 -0.25 -9.78 17.19
CA ALA A 77 0.34 -8.46 17.07
C ALA A 77 1.86 -8.59 16.89
N THR A 78 2.48 -7.69 16.14
CA THR A 78 3.93 -7.63 15.99
C THR A 78 4.36 -6.18 16.07
N VAL A 79 5.33 -5.90 16.93
CA VAL A 79 5.92 -4.56 17.06
C VAL A 79 7.17 -4.55 16.22
N THR A 80 7.28 -3.57 15.32
CA THR A 80 8.40 -3.47 14.38
C THR A 80 8.91 -2.04 14.35
N LYS A 81 10.23 -1.89 14.26
CA LYS A 81 10.88 -0.59 14.11
C LYS A 81 11.13 -0.35 12.62
N LEU A 82 10.69 0.80 12.11
CA LEU A 82 10.99 1.26 10.76
C LEU A 82 12.41 1.82 10.68
N GLU A 83 12.95 1.86 9.45
CA GLU A 83 14.26 2.45 9.13
C GLU A 83 14.38 3.91 9.59
N SER A 84 13.25 4.64 9.66
CA SER A 84 13.15 6.02 10.15
C SER A 84 13.21 6.17 11.68
N GLY A 85 13.45 5.08 12.42
CA GLY A 85 13.49 5.07 13.89
C GLY A 85 12.12 5.01 14.57
N ILE A 86 11.03 5.06 13.79
CA ILE A 86 9.65 5.00 14.28
C ILE A 86 9.29 3.57 14.67
N ILE A 87 8.70 3.40 15.85
CA ILE A 87 8.16 2.11 16.31
C ILE A 87 6.68 2.06 15.96
N ILE A 88 6.25 0.98 15.31
CA ILE A 88 4.84 0.72 15.01
C ILE A 88 4.41 -0.63 15.55
N ALA A 89 3.13 -0.73 15.92
CA ALA A 89 2.48 -2.01 16.16
C ALA A 89 1.67 -2.40 14.92
N TYR A 90 1.74 -3.66 14.54
CA TYR A 90 1.03 -4.22 13.40
C TYR A 90 0.14 -5.37 13.84
N CYS A 91 -1.11 -5.39 13.37
CA CYS A 91 -2.05 -6.46 13.66
C CYS A 91 -2.19 -7.36 12.43
N LYS A 92 -1.80 -8.63 12.55
CA LYS A 92 -1.92 -9.61 11.45
C LYS A 92 -3.36 -9.92 11.08
N VAL A 93 -4.29 -9.81 12.02
CA VAL A 93 -5.72 -10.08 11.75
C VAL A 93 -6.34 -8.99 10.89
N LEU A 94 -5.99 -7.74 11.17
CA LEU A 94 -6.56 -6.57 10.48
C LEU A 94 -5.74 -6.16 9.25
N ASP A 95 -4.65 -6.88 8.95
CA ASP A 95 -3.65 -6.59 7.90
C ASP A 95 -3.16 -5.12 7.90
N ARG A 96 -3.13 -4.44 9.06
CA ARG A 96 -2.82 -3.01 9.17
C ARG A 96 -1.99 -2.63 10.40
N ALA A 97 -1.34 -1.46 10.31
CA ALA A 97 -0.73 -0.82 11.46
C ALA A 97 -1.80 -0.33 12.45
N LEU A 98 -1.54 -0.53 13.74
CA LEU A 98 -2.36 -0.01 14.82
C LEU A 98 -1.96 1.44 15.11
N THR A 99 -2.95 2.25 15.44
CA THR A 99 -2.70 3.60 15.97
C THR A 99 -2.12 3.53 17.38
N LYS A 100 -1.57 4.64 17.88
CA LYS A 100 -1.04 4.74 19.25
C LYS A 100 -2.06 4.34 20.32
N PHE A 101 -3.33 4.73 20.14
CA PHE A 101 -4.42 4.40 21.05
C PHE A 101 -4.78 2.91 20.96
N GLU A 102 -4.87 2.37 19.75
CA GLU A 102 -5.16 0.95 19.55
C GLU A 102 -4.05 0.04 20.06
N ALA A 103 -2.79 0.45 19.96
CA ALA A 103 -1.66 -0.30 20.50
C ALA A 103 -1.70 -0.36 22.03
N GLU A 104 -2.08 0.74 22.70
CA GLU A 104 -2.29 0.75 24.16
C GLU A 104 -3.47 -0.13 24.59
N LEU A 105 -4.57 -0.08 23.85
CA LEU A 105 -5.73 -0.95 24.10
C LEU A 105 -5.37 -2.41 23.88
N CYS A 106 -4.62 -2.71 22.81
CA CYS A 106 -4.14 -4.06 22.54
C CYS A 106 -3.24 -4.54 23.68
N ARG A 107 -2.32 -3.70 24.19
CA ARG A 107 -1.52 -4.06 25.36
C ARG A 107 -2.37 -4.41 26.58
N LYS A 108 -3.36 -3.58 26.92
CA LYS A 108 -4.17 -3.73 28.15
C LYS A 108 -5.21 -4.84 28.05
N TYR A 109 -5.86 -4.97 26.89
CA TYR A 109 -7.09 -5.75 26.70
C TYR A 109 -6.99 -6.79 25.57
N TRP A 110 -5.79 -7.26 25.21
CA TRP A 110 -5.65 -8.27 24.13
C TRP A 110 -6.47 -9.55 24.41
N LYS A 111 -6.69 -9.90 25.69
CA LYS A 111 -7.44 -11.11 26.08
C LYS A 111 -8.91 -11.03 25.72
N GLU A 112 -9.49 -9.83 25.79
CA GLU A 112 -10.89 -9.50 25.49
C GLU A 112 -11.07 -9.04 24.03
N CYS A 113 -9.99 -9.04 23.25
CA CYS A 113 -10.04 -8.61 21.86
C CYS A 113 -10.97 -9.54 21.05
N PRO A 114 -11.98 -9.01 20.34
CA PRO A 114 -12.91 -9.82 19.54
C PRO A 114 -12.18 -10.54 18.39
N TYR A 115 -11.03 -10.00 17.96
CA TYR A 115 -10.19 -10.52 16.89
C TYR A 115 -9.21 -11.62 17.36
N ARG A 116 -9.33 -12.11 18.59
CA ARG A 116 -8.40 -13.10 19.14
C ARG A 116 -8.48 -14.44 18.39
N TYR A 117 -9.69 -14.91 18.08
CA TYR A 117 -9.92 -16.22 17.46
C TYR A 117 -10.07 -16.17 15.92
N THR A 118 -10.05 -14.98 15.32
CA THR A 118 -10.23 -14.81 13.87
C THR A 118 -8.93 -15.06 13.10
N GLU A 119 -9.00 -15.76 11.98
CA GLU A 119 -7.86 -16.03 11.10
C GLU A 119 -7.40 -14.76 10.36
N PRO A 120 -6.09 -14.63 10.06
CA PRO A 120 -5.60 -13.52 9.24
C PRO A 120 -6.18 -13.62 7.81
N ILE A 121 -6.63 -12.47 7.29
CA ILE A 121 -7.22 -12.30 5.95
C ILE A 121 -6.14 -12.32 4.88
#